data_AF-A0A534S0N6-F1
#
_entry.id   AF-A0A534S0N6-F1
#
_cell.length_a   1.000
_cell.length_b   1.000
_cell.length_c   1.000
_cell.angle_alpha   90.00
_cell.angle_beta   90.00
_cell.angle_gamma   90.00
#
_symmetry.space_group_name_H-M   'P 1'
#
loop_
_entity.id
_entity.type
_entity.pdbx_description
1 polymer ?
#
loop_
_entity_poly.entity_id
_entity_poly.type
_entity_poly.pdbx_seq_one_letter_code
_entity_poly.pdbx_strand_id
1 'polypeptide(L)' 'MNPGKKPPRTDVSTAARNLKGFKGITGSIEFDNKGDPVKAKYFVLQFDKQSDPGKVVKVIDQQEPAAAKKS' A
#
# COMPACT_ATOMS: atom_id res chain seq x y z
N MET A 1 29.16 -5.66 -0.56
CA MET A 1 28.26 -4.88 0.30
C MET A 1 29.09 -3.86 1.05
N ASN A 2 28.73 -2.57 1.04
CA ASN A 2 29.48 -1.51 1.73
C ASN A 2 28.89 -1.32 3.14
N PRO A 3 29.53 -1.81 4.21
CA PRO A 3 29.03 -1.62 5.56
C PRO A 3 29.21 -0.15 5.96
N GLY A 4 28.12 0.53 6.32
CA GLY A 4 28.13 1.87 6.91
C GLY A 4 27.93 3.06 5.97
N LYS A 5 27.85 2.88 4.64
CA LYS A 5 27.48 3.98 3.72
C LYS A 5 25.97 4.03 3.53
N LYS A 6 25.38 5.22 3.73
CA LYS A 6 23.95 5.47 3.44
C LYS A 6 23.68 5.13 1.97
N PRO A 7 22.71 4.26 1.66
CA PRO A 7 22.41 3.90 0.28
C PRO A 7 21.94 5.13 -0.53
N PRO A 8 22.27 5.20 -1.82
CA PRO A 8 21.68 6.17 -2.74
C PRO A 8 20.14 6.12 -2.71
N ARG A 9 19.50 7.27 -2.93
CA ARG A 9 18.02 7.36 -2.95
C ARG A 9 17.41 6.44 -4.01
N THR A 10 18.09 6.25 -5.13
CA THR A 10 17.70 5.35 -6.23
C THR A 10 17.59 3.90 -5.75
N ASP A 11 18.59 3.43 -5.02
CA ASP A 11 18.67 2.06 -4.52
C ASP A 11 17.57 1.80 -3.49
N VAL A 12 17.33 2.76 -2.60
CA VAL A 12 16.23 2.70 -1.62
C VAL A 12 14.88 2.62 -2.34
N SER A 13 14.64 3.49 -3.32
CA SER A 13 13.36 3.51 -4.04
C SER A 13 13.14 2.25 -4.89
N THR A 14 14.22 1.65 -5.42
CA THR A 14 14.17 0.39 -6.16
C THR A 14 13.86 -0.77 -5.24
N ALA A 15 14.55 -0.84 -4.09
CA ALA A 15 14.29 -1.85 -3.08
C ALA A 15 12.84 -1.78 -2.55
N ALA A 16 12.32 -0.56 -2.32
CA ALA A 16 10.95 -0.36 -1.87
C ALA A 16 9.92 -0.86 -2.88
N ARG A 17 10.08 -0.57 -4.19
CA ARG A 17 9.17 -1.06 -5.25
C ARG A 17 9.21 -2.58 -5.41
N ASN A 18 10.36 -3.19 -5.13
CA ASN A 18 10.54 -4.64 -5.20
C ASN A 18 9.97 -5.38 -3.98
N LEU A 19 9.47 -4.69 -2.96
CA LEU A 19 8.81 -5.33 -1.82
C LEU A 19 7.52 -6.02 -2.28
N LYS A 20 7.38 -7.29 -1.89
CA LYS A 20 6.19 -8.11 -2.08
C LYS A 20 5.69 -8.60 -0.72
N GLY A 21 4.38 -8.54 -0.50
CA GLY A 21 3.72 -8.96 0.73
C GLY A 21 4.26 -8.32 2.02
N PHE A 22 4.77 -7.09 2.00
CA PHE A 22 5.29 -6.48 3.23
C PHE A 22 4.15 -6.27 4.23
N LYS A 23 4.26 -6.90 5.41
CA LYS A 23 3.21 -6.89 6.44
C LYS A 23 3.34 -5.66 7.33
N GLY A 24 2.57 -4.62 7.03
CA GLY A 24 2.44 -3.43 7.88
C GLY A 24 1.26 -3.52 8.84
N ILE A 25 1.15 -2.52 9.74
CA ILE A 25 0.04 -2.42 10.69
C ILE A 25 -1.33 -2.22 10.00
N THR A 26 -1.35 -1.67 8.79
CA THR A 26 -2.56 -1.42 7.98
C THR A 26 -2.87 -2.55 7.00
N GLY A 27 -2.07 -3.62 6.96
CA GLY A 27 -2.21 -4.74 6.04
C GLY A 27 -0.96 -5.03 5.24
N SER A 28 -1.09 -5.85 4.19
CA SER A 28 0.02 -6.17 3.29
C SER A 28 0.13 -5.14 2.17
N ILE A 29 1.34 -4.63 1.93
CA ILE A 29 1.63 -3.66 0.87
C ILE A 29 2.52 -4.27 -0.22
N GLU A 30 2.18 -3.94 -1.46
CA GLU A 30 2.96 -4.24 -2.66
C GLU A 30 2.81 -3.07 -3.63
N PHE A 31 3.84 -2.80 -4.41
CA PHE A 31 3.82 -1.73 -5.41
C PHE A 31 3.85 -2.29 -6.83
N ASP A 32 3.21 -1.56 -7.74
CA ASP A 32 3.35 -1.73 -9.17
C ASP A 32 4.63 -1.04 -9.70
N ASN A 33 4.82 -1.04 -11.02
CA ASN A 33 6.00 -0.43 -11.65
C ASN A 33 6.01 1.11 -11.58
N LYS A 34 4.86 1.75 -11.37
CA LYS A 34 4.75 3.19 -11.18
C LYS A 34 5.03 3.59 -9.73
N GLY A 35 4.92 2.65 -8.80
CA GLY A 35 5.04 2.86 -7.36
C GLY A 35 3.70 3.01 -6.65
N ASP A 36 2.59 2.70 -7.32
CA ASP A 36 1.24 2.71 -6.76
C ASP A 36 0.97 1.40 -5.99
N PRO A 37 0.21 1.42 -4.88
CA PRO A 37 -0.22 0.21 -4.20
C PRO A 37 -1.04 -0.69 -5.15
N VAL A 38 -0.62 -1.96 -5.29
CA VAL A 38 -1.36 -2.95 -6.10
C VAL A 38 -2.78 -3.14 -5.56
N LYS A 39 -2.93 -3.06 -4.24
CA LYS A 39 -4.22 -3.15 -3.54
C LYS A 39 -4.36 -1.92 -2.63
N ALA A 40 -5.50 -1.26 -2.72
CA ALA A 40 -5.90 -0.19 -1.83
C ALA A 40 -7.14 -0.62 -1.03
N LYS A 41 -7.15 -0.34 0.27
CA LYS A 41 -8.29 -0.57 1.15
C LYS A 41 -8.70 0.75 1.78
N TYR A 42 -9.95 1.15 1.53
CA TYR A 42 -10.54 2.37 2.07
C TYR A 42 -11.57 2.03 3.13
N PHE A 43 -11.55 2.77 4.24
CA PHE A 43 -12.53 2.69 5.32
C PHE A 43 -13.32 3.99 5.36
N VAL A 44 -14.64 3.91 5.26
CA VAL A 44 -15.52 5.04 5.52
C VAL A 44 -15.92 4.99 6.99
N LEU A 45 -15.55 6.03 7.72
CA LEU A 45 -15.89 6.19 9.14
C LEU A 45 -17.05 7.17 9.27
N GLN A 46 -18.06 6.79 10.07
CA GLN A 46 -19.14 7.67 10.49
C GLN A 46 -19.00 8.01 11.96
N PHE A 47 -19.15 9.29 12.28
CA PHE A 47 -19.15 9.80 13.64
C PHE A 47 -20.58 10.22 13.99
N ASP A 48 -21.24 9.46 14.87
CA ASP A 48 -22.62 9.75 15.29
C ASP A 48 -22.69 10.96 16.25
N LYS A 49 -21.58 11.25 16.95
CA LYS A 49 -21.34 12.41 17.84
C LYS A 49 -19.85 12.77 17.76
N GLN A 50 -19.42 13.86 18.41
CA GLN A 50 -18.00 14.19 18.60
C GLN A 50 -17.33 13.21 19.60
N SER A 51 -17.33 11.92 19.27
CA SER A 51 -16.75 10.83 20.05
C SER A 51 -15.82 10.03 19.15
N ASP A 52 -14.59 9.87 19.59
CA ASP A 52 -13.55 9.05 18.96
C ASP A 52 -13.48 7.69 19.68
N PRO A 53 -13.32 6.56 18.95
CA PRO A 53 -13.25 6.44 17.50
C PRO A 53 -14.61 6.43 16.80
N GLY A 54 -14.63 6.90 15.55
CA GLY A 54 -15.77 6.75 14.64
C GLY A 54 -16.02 5.27 14.28
N LYS A 55 -17.23 4.96 13.84
CA LYS A 55 -17.62 3.60 13.42
C LYS A 55 -17.30 3.38 11.95
N VAL A 56 -16.69 2.24 11.60
CA VAL A 56 -16.53 1.84 10.19
C VAL A 56 -17.91 1.47 9.63
N VAL A 57 -18.39 2.22 8.65
CA VAL A 57 -19.69 1.99 7.99
C VAL A 57 -19.56 1.38 6.60
N LYS A 58 -18.37 1.47 6.00
CA LYS A 58 -18.09 0.84 4.70
C LYS A 58 -16.61 0.53 4.55
N VAL A 59 -16.32 -0.59 3.90
CA VAL A 59 -14.97 -0.95 3.44
C VAL A 59 -15.03 -1.08 1.92
N ILE A 60 -14.03 -0.52 1.24
CA ILE A 60 -13.87 -0.61 -0.21
C ILE A 60 -12.48 -1.17 -0.48
N ASP A 61 -12.42 -2.35 -1.09
CA ASP A 61 -11.19 -2.93 -1.62
C ASP A 61 -11.10 -2.59 -3.11
N GLN A 62 -10.01 -1.94 -3.51
CA GLN A 62 -9.72 -1.59 -4.89
C GLN A 62 -8.40 -2.23 -5.30
N GLN A 63 -8.42 -2.92 -6.43
CA GLN A 63 -7.24 -3.44 -7.11
C GLN A 63 -7.37 -3.02 -8.58
N GLU A 64 -6.25 -2.70 -9.23
CA GLU A 64 -6.28 -2.49 -10.68
C GLU A 64 -6.92 -3.70 -11.37
N PRO A 65 -7.79 -3.50 -12.39
CA PRO A 65 -8.27 -4.61 -13.20
C PRO A 65 -7.07 -5.39 -13.73
N ALA A 66 -7.06 -6.70 -13.56
CA ALA A 66 -5.99 -7.54 -14.10
C ALA A 66 -5.84 -7.19 -15.59
N ALA A 67 -4.63 -6.79 -16.01
CA ALA A 67 -4.34 -6.45 -17.40
C ALA A 67 -4.93 -7.56 -18.28
N ALA A 68 -5.80 -7.17 -19.23
CA ALA A 68 -6.44 -8.12 -20.12
C ALA A 68 -5.37 -9.03 -20.72
N LYS A 69 -5.48 -10.34 -20.46
CA LYS A 69 -4.61 -11.33 -21.10
C LYS A 69 -4.77 -11.13 -22.60
N LYS A 70 -3.75 -10.60 -23.27
CA LYS A 70 -3.69 -10.68 -24.73
C LYS A 70 -3.61 -12.17 -25.06
N SER A 71 -4.62 -12.63 -25.82
CA SER A 71 -4.64 -13.96 -26.42
C SER A 71 -3.64 -14.04 -27.55
#